data_AF-A0A929HF01-F1
#
_entry.id   AF-A0A929HF01-F1
#
_cell.length_a   1.000
_cell.length_b   1.000
_cell.length_c   1.000
_cell.angle_alpha   90.00
_cell.angle_beta   90.00
_cell.angle_gamma   90.00
#
_symmetry.space_group_name_H-M   'P 1'
#
loop_
_entity.id
_entity.type
_entity.pdbx_description
1 polymer ?
#
loop_
_entity_poly.entity_id
_entity_poly.type
_entity_poly.pdbx_seq_one_letter_code
_entity_poly.pdbx_strand_id
1 'polypeptide(L)'
;MWREYINAASIDDVLDALAKYGDSACVVAGATDLILEMERGIRKNIDVLIDITRVADLDTIMLDANNVLHLGPLVTHNNCVDSKLIREYAFPLAQACWGVGAPQIRNRGTVAGNLITASPANDTITPLRALDARVTLRSRDSERIVPLSEFYLGVRKTVMRPDEILVDIAFPALMKNQSATFLKLGLRQAQAISVVNVAILLTFAGNSVSDANITLGAVSPTIINASDAENYLVGQELIDDVIHETARLTQEASCPIDDIRASAAYRREMVRVLTARGLHAIKNHQVKSEFPENPILLRNQEIKGKIEKSAVNKQQVGLTTINTTINGKIFNFNTGHDKTLLDLLRDEAGLIGTKEGCGEGECGACTVHLDGEAVMSCLVPAPRAHGAEITTVEGLADSEKLHPVQEAFIDQGAVQCGYCTPGFIMSAAILLEEKPQPSREDIRHAITGNLCRCTGYYKIIDAIEIASKSEVADGQV
;
A
#
# COMPACT_ATOMS: atom_id res chain seq x y z
N MET A 1 9.07 -21.84 -0.23
CA MET A 1 8.83 -20.95 0.92
C MET A 1 10.08 -20.90 1.78
N TRP A 2 10.14 -19.99 2.75
CA TRP A 2 11.28 -19.85 3.69
C TRP A 2 11.40 -21.07 4.61
N ARG A 3 12.53 -21.19 5.31
CA ARG A 3 12.79 -22.24 6.31
C ARG A 3 12.74 -21.71 7.73
N GLU A 4 13.16 -20.47 7.94
CA GLU A 4 13.19 -19.82 9.24
C GLU A 4 12.44 -18.49 9.19
N TYR A 5 11.76 -18.16 10.28
CA TYR A 5 11.03 -16.90 10.44
C TYR A 5 11.40 -16.27 11.77
N ILE A 6 11.88 -15.04 11.72
CA ILE A 6 12.32 -14.25 12.87
C ILE A 6 11.31 -13.12 13.06
N ASN A 7 10.62 -13.13 14.20
CA ASN A 7 9.89 -11.95 14.66
C ASN A 7 10.86 -11.06 15.43
N ALA A 8 11.32 -9.99 14.80
CA ALA A 8 12.24 -9.04 15.43
C ALA A 8 11.49 -8.18 16.46
N ALA A 9 12.11 -7.93 17.61
CA ALA A 9 11.57 -7.02 18.63
C ALA A 9 12.18 -5.61 18.53
N SER A 10 13.35 -5.49 17.89
CA SER A 10 14.07 -4.22 17.72
C SER A 10 14.83 -4.18 16.39
N ILE A 11 15.25 -2.99 15.96
CA ILE A 11 16.15 -2.83 14.80
C ILE A 11 17.48 -3.54 15.04
N ASP A 12 17.99 -3.58 16.27
CA ASP A 12 19.25 -4.28 16.56
C ASP A 12 19.10 -5.81 16.34
N ASP A 13 17.93 -6.39 16.66
CA ASP A 13 17.67 -7.81 16.36
C ASP A 13 17.66 -8.06 14.84
N VAL A 14 17.15 -7.11 14.06
CA VAL A 14 17.18 -7.18 12.59
C VAL A 14 18.61 -7.13 12.07
N LEU A 15 19.40 -6.17 12.55
CA LEU A 15 20.80 -5.99 12.14
C LEU A 15 21.64 -7.22 12.51
N ASP A 16 21.39 -7.81 13.67
CA ASP A 16 22.06 -9.04 14.11
C ASP A 16 21.71 -10.23 13.21
N ALA A 17 20.43 -10.36 12.85
CA ALA A 17 19.99 -11.40 11.93
C ALA A 17 20.56 -11.19 10.51
N LEU A 18 20.54 -9.97 9.99
CA LEU A 18 21.13 -9.64 8.68
C LEU A 18 22.64 -9.87 8.66
N ALA A 19 23.37 -9.50 9.72
CA ALA A 19 24.80 -9.76 9.82
C ALA A 19 25.12 -11.27 9.90
N LYS A 20 24.25 -12.04 10.55
CA LYS A 20 24.40 -13.51 10.68
C LYS A 20 24.11 -14.24 9.38
N TYR A 21 23.00 -13.91 8.72
CA TYR A 21 22.46 -14.70 7.60
C TYR A 21 22.78 -14.10 6.22
N GLY A 22 23.15 -12.82 6.14
CA GLY A 22 23.53 -12.12 4.91
C GLY A 22 22.50 -12.28 3.80
N ASP A 23 22.96 -12.64 2.61
CA ASP A 23 22.13 -12.85 1.41
C ASP A 23 21.02 -13.90 1.57
N SER A 24 21.09 -14.76 2.59
CA SER A 24 20.04 -15.78 2.84
C SER A 24 18.85 -15.25 3.63
N ALA A 25 18.94 -14.03 4.17
CA ALA A 25 17.87 -13.39 4.90
C ALA A 25 17.22 -12.24 4.13
N CYS A 26 15.93 -12.02 4.39
CA CYS A 26 15.19 -10.89 3.85
C CYS A 26 14.29 -10.28 4.92
N VAL A 27 14.37 -8.96 5.08
CA VAL A 27 13.42 -8.22 5.92
C VAL A 27 12.03 -8.27 5.29
N VAL A 28 11.03 -8.59 6.10
CA VAL A 28 9.63 -8.59 5.69
C VAL A 28 8.84 -7.54 6.49
N ALA A 29 8.17 -6.66 5.73
CA ALA A 29 7.21 -5.69 6.25
C ALA A 29 5.80 -6.12 5.84
N GLY A 30 5.21 -5.49 4.82
CA GLY A 30 3.90 -5.84 4.27
C GLY A 30 3.82 -7.19 3.58
N ALA A 31 4.95 -7.66 3.03
CA ALA A 31 5.10 -8.89 2.25
C ALA A 31 4.31 -8.97 0.93
N THR A 32 3.60 -7.92 0.55
CA THR A 32 2.64 -7.91 -0.57
C THR A 32 3.25 -8.19 -1.95
N ASP A 33 4.55 -7.91 -2.14
CA ASP A 33 5.31 -8.34 -3.32
C ASP A 33 6.14 -9.60 -3.03
N LEU A 34 6.76 -9.67 -1.85
CA LEU A 34 7.75 -10.68 -1.50
C LEU A 34 7.20 -12.11 -1.60
N ILE A 35 5.98 -12.34 -1.08
CA ILE A 35 5.37 -13.68 -1.08
C ILE A 35 5.17 -14.17 -2.51
N LEU A 36 4.68 -13.30 -3.41
CA LEU A 36 4.48 -13.64 -4.81
C LEU A 36 5.80 -13.89 -5.54
N GLU A 37 6.84 -13.11 -5.24
CA GLU A 37 8.17 -13.35 -5.80
C GLU A 37 8.75 -14.70 -5.34
N MET A 38 8.49 -15.10 -4.09
CA MET A 38 8.95 -16.39 -3.56
C MET A 38 8.16 -17.55 -4.15
N GLU A 39 6.83 -17.47 -4.22
CA GLU A 39 5.97 -18.51 -4.81
C GLU A 39 6.26 -18.74 -6.29
N ARG A 40 6.51 -17.66 -7.04
CA ARG A 40 6.88 -17.74 -8.46
C ARG A 40 8.35 -18.10 -8.69
N GLY A 41 9.13 -18.32 -7.63
CA GLY A 41 10.55 -18.67 -7.70
C GLY A 41 11.43 -17.58 -8.32
N ILE A 42 10.99 -16.31 -8.27
CA ILE A 42 11.74 -15.13 -8.72
C ILE A 42 12.82 -14.79 -7.69
N ARG A 43 12.44 -14.74 -6.40
CA ARG A 43 13.35 -14.59 -5.27
C ARG A 43 13.86 -15.97 -4.88
N LYS A 44 15.10 -16.29 -5.27
CA LYS A 44 15.78 -17.54 -4.89
C LYS A 44 16.75 -17.28 -3.75
N ASN A 45 17.08 -18.33 -3.02
CA ASN A 45 18.10 -18.34 -1.96
C ASN A 45 17.77 -17.49 -0.73
N ILE A 46 16.49 -17.18 -0.49
CA ILE A 46 16.02 -16.61 0.79
C ILE A 46 15.48 -17.75 1.64
N ASP A 47 16.23 -18.11 2.68
CA ASP A 47 15.87 -19.15 3.64
C ASP A 47 15.29 -18.57 4.94
N VAL A 48 15.58 -17.30 5.24
CA VAL A 48 15.18 -16.63 6.49
C VAL A 48 14.37 -15.38 6.19
N LEU A 49 13.19 -15.25 6.80
CA LEU A 49 12.44 -14.00 6.82
C LEU A 49 12.58 -13.30 8.18
N ILE A 50 12.85 -12.00 8.18
CA ILE A 50 12.96 -11.17 9.38
C ILE A 50 11.81 -10.17 9.41
N ASP A 51 10.77 -10.49 10.16
CA ASP A 51 9.57 -9.69 10.30
C ASP A 51 9.78 -8.52 11.26
N ILE A 52 9.56 -7.32 10.74
CA ILE A 52 9.70 -6.07 11.48
C ILE A 52 8.37 -5.46 11.88
N THR A 53 7.24 -6.07 11.51
CA THR A 53 5.89 -5.49 11.66
C THR A 53 5.43 -5.30 13.11
N ARG A 54 6.17 -5.85 14.07
CA ARG A 54 5.95 -5.69 15.51
C ARG A 54 7.01 -4.84 16.20
N VAL A 55 8.02 -4.37 15.47
CA VAL A 55 9.00 -3.43 16.03
C VAL A 55 8.30 -2.07 16.25
N ALA A 56 8.40 -1.55 17.46
CA ALA A 56 7.76 -0.31 17.86
C ALA A 56 8.31 0.89 17.05
N ASP A 57 7.49 1.93 16.91
CA ASP A 57 7.82 3.25 16.35
C ASP A 57 8.33 3.26 14.89
N LEU A 58 8.26 2.14 14.17
CA LEU A 58 8.65 2.08 12.76
C LEU A 58 7.56 2.54 11.79
N ASP A 59 6.33 2.77 12.24
CA ASP A 59 5.21 3.26 11.43
C ASP A 59 4.89 4.74 11.65
N THR A 60 5.85 5.49 12.18
CA THR A 60 5.70 6.92 12.48
C THR A 60 5.89 7.79 11.24
N ILE A 61 5.07 8.84 11.14
CA ILE A 61 5.23 9.96 10.21
C ILE A 61 5.45 11.22 11.05
N MET A 62 6.52 11.96 10.78
CA MET A 62 6.93 13.12 11.57
C MET A 62 7.41 14.26 10.67
N LEU A 63 7.19 15.50 11.08
CA LEU A 63 7.80 16.70 10.53
C LEU A 63 8.85 17.21 11.54
N ASP A 64 10.11 17.31 11.13
CA ASP A 64 11.19 17.79 12.00
C ASP A 64 11.24 19.34 12.08
N ALA A 65 12.15 19.85 12.92
CA ALA A 65 12.34 21.29 13.10
C ALA A 65 12.89 22.02 11.86
N ASN A 66 13.41 21.30 10.87
CA ASN A 66 13.95 21.81 9.63
C ASN A 66 12.95 21.74 8.47
N ASN A 67 11.67 21.44 8.76
CA ASN A 67 10.62 21.18 7.77
C ASN A 67 10.94 20.00 6.84
N VAL A 68 11.55 18.94 7.37
CA VAL A 68 11.74 17.66 6.69
C VAL A 68 10.71 16.66 7.22
N LEU A 69 9.98 16.03 6.30
CA LEU A 69 9.13 14.90 6.62
C LEU A 69 9.95 13.62 6.69
N HIS A 70 9.67 12.80 7.70
CA HIS A 70 10.28 11.50 7.96
C HIS A 70 9.20 10.42 8.00
N LEU A 71 9.43 9.32 7.27
CA LEU A 71 8.56 8.15 7.23
C LEU A 71 9.36 6.92 7.65
N GLY A 72 8.92 6.27 8.73
CA GLY A 72 9.48 4.99 9.17
C GLY A 72 9.18 3.83 8.19
N PRO A 73 9.91 2.71 8.29
CA PRO A 73 9.83 1.62 7.30
C PRO A 73 8.53 0.82 7.31
N LEU A 74 7.73 0.93 8.37
CA LEU A 74 6.39 0.35 8.46
C LEU A 74 5.26 1.31 8.08
N VAL A 75 5.55 2.55 7.70
CA VAL A 75 4.51 3.47 7.21
C VAL A 75 3.84 2.86 5.98
N THR A 76 2.58 2.46 6.14
CA THR A 76 1.80 1.85 5.07
C THR A 76 1.27 2.90 4.11
N HIS A 77 0.86 2.48 2.91
CA HIS A 77 0.18 3.38 1.98
C HIS A 77 -1.07 4.01 2.62
N ASN A 78 -1.86 3.25 3.40
CA ASN A 78 -3.01 3.82 4.10
C ASN A 78 -2.61 4.77 5.24
N ASN A 79 -1.43 4.62 5.88
CA ASN A 79 -0.94 5.66 6.81
C ASN A 79 -0.69 6.99 6.09
N CYS A 80 -0.11 6.97 4.88
CA CYS A 80 0.10 8.18 4.08
C CYS A 80 -1.22 8.81 3.61
N VAL A 81 -2.20 7.97 3.23
CA VAL A 81 -3.55 8.43 2.81
C VAL A 81 -4.28 9.14 3.95
N ASP A 82 -4.17 8.62 5.17
CA ASP A 82 -4.84 9.16 6.36
C ASP A 82 -4.10 10.36 6.99
N SER A 83 -2.77 10.41 6.85
CA SER A 83 -1.93 11.40 7.53
C SER A 83 -2.21 12.83 7.09
N LYS A 84 -2.61 13.67 8.05
CA LYS A 84 -2.75 15.12 7.87
C LYS A 84 -1.44 15.76 7.43
N LEU A 85 -0.31 15.33 8.00
CA LEU A 85 1.01 15.84 7.62
C LEU A 85 1.32 15.56 6.15
N ILE A 86 1.09 14.33 5.67
CA ILE A 86 1.33 14.00 4.25
C ILE A 86 0.34 14.73 3.36
N ARG A 87 -0.94 14.81 3.71
CA ARG A 87 -1.96 15.52 2.92
C ARG A 87 -1.69 17.03 2.82
N GLU A 88 -1.05 17.61 3.83
CA GLU A 88 -0.72 19.04 3.87
C GLU A 88 0.63 19.34 3.18
N TYR A 89 1.68 18.60 3.55
CA TYR A 89 3.05 18.92 3.19
C TYR A 89 3.65 18.01 2.11
N ALA A 90 2.92 16.99 1.65
CA ALA A 90 3.40 16.03 0.65
C ALA A 90 2.24 15.43 -0.16
N PHE A 91 1.26 16.25 -0.51
CA PHE A 91 0.03 15.81 -1.17
C PHE A 91 0.20 14.87 -2.38
N PRO A 92 1.16 15.05 -3.32
CA PRO A 92 1.37 14.08 -4.40
C PRO A 92 1.72 12.66 -3.91
N LEU A 93 2.35 12.53 -2.74
CA LEU A 93 2.59 11.22 -2.12
C LEU A 93 1.30 10.60 -1.59
N ALA A 94 0.40 11.40 -1.01
CA ALA A 94 -0.93 10.92 -0.60
C ALA A 94 -1.72 10.41 -1.82
N GLN A 95 -1.72 11.16 -2.93
CA GLN A 95 -2.38 10.76 -4.18
C GLN A 95 -1.80 9.44 -4.74
N ALA A 96 -0.47 9.31 -4.75
CA ALA A 96 0.17 8.07 -5.19
C ALA A 96 -0.19 6.89 -4.29
N CYS A 97 -0.10 7.06 -2.97
CA CYS A 97 -0.46 6.02 -2.01
C CYS A 97 -1.93 5.60 -2.15
N TRP A 98 -2.85 6.53 -2.39
CA TRP A 98 -4.27 6.23 -2.63
C TRP A 98 -4.49 5.35 -3.87
N GLY A 99 -3.70 5.58 -4.92
CA GLY A 99 -3.74 4.80 -6.15
C GLY A 99 -3.08 3.42 -6.08
N VAL A 100 -2.44 3.05 -4.97
CA VAL A 100 -1.80 1.72 -4.80
C VAL A 100 -2.87 0.68 -4.46
N GLY A 101 -2.92 -0.40 -5.25
CA GLY A 101 -3.72 -1.60 -4.97
C GLY A 101 -5.19 -1.32 -4.62
N ALA A 102 -5.70 -2.08 -3.66
CA ALA A 102 -6.97 -1.84 -2.96
C ALA A 102 -6.70 -1.49 -1.48
N PRO A 103 -7.69 -1.01 -0.71
CA PRO A 103 -7.51 -0.69 0.70
C PRO A 103 -6.83 -1.83 1.51
N GLN A 104 -7.19 -3.09 1.25
CA GLN A 104 -6.59 -4.25 1.93
C GLN A 104 -5.09 -4.42 1.66
N ILE A 105 -4.64 -4.10 0.43
CA ILE A 105 -3.21 -4.10 0.08
C ILE A 105 -2.51 -2.94 0.77
N ARG A 106 -3.14 -1.75 0.80
CA ARG A 106 -2.58 -0.55 1.45
C ARG A 106 -2.51 -0.64 2.98
N ASN A 107 -3.25 -1.56 3.58
CA ASN A 107 -3.14 -1.88 5.00
C ASN A 107 -1.82 -2.57 5.36
N ARG A 108 -1.19 -3.26 4.40
CA ARG A 108 0.06 -4.00 4.62
C ARG A 108 1.24 -3.42 3.85
N GLY A 109 1.05 -3.06 2.58
CA GLY A 109 2.09 -2.51 1.72
C GLY A 109 2.67 -1.21 2.28
N THR A 110 3.98 -1.19 2.49
CA THR A 110 4.71 -0.03 3.05
C THR A 110 5.38 0.78 1.97
N VAL A 111 5.53 2.08 2.20
CA VAL A 111 6.25 2.97 1.28
C VAL A 111 7.70 2.50 1.14
N ALA A 112 8.36 2.12 2.23
CA ALA A 112 9.71 1.57 2.19
C ALA A 112 9.80 0.27 1.38
N GLY A 113 8.88 -0.67 1.58
CA GLY A 113 8.80 -1.89 0.76
C GLY A 113 8.61 -1.57 -0.72
N ASN A 114 7.76 -0.59 -1.03
CA ASN A 114 7.55 -0.10 -2.39
C ASN A 114 8.83 0.48 -3.01
N LEU A 115 9.63 1.24 -2.25
CA LEU A 115 10.94 1.73 -2.73
C LEU A 115 11.93 0.58 -2.95
N ILE A 116 12.06 -0.35 -2.00
CA ILE A 116 13.03 -1.44 -1.99
C ILE A 116 12.77 -2.44 -3.13
N THR A 117 11.50 -2.71 -3.45
CA THR A 117 11.12 -3.56 -4.59
C THR A 117 11.66 -3.00 -5.91
N ALA A 118 11.88 -1.69 -6.02
CA ALA A 118 12.48 -1.04 -7.19
C ALA A 118 11.80 -1.40 -8.53
N SER A 119 10.47 -1.56 -8.50
CA SER A 119 9.69 -1.72 -9.72
C SER A 119 9.48 -0.35 -10.39
N PRO A 120 9.71 -0.21 -11.71
CA PRO A 120 9.48 1.07 -12.40
C PRO A 120 8.01 1.50 -12.41
N ALA A 121 7.08 0.58 -12.11
CA ALA A 121 5.66 0.85 -12.04
C ALA A 121 5.16 1.12 -10.61
N ASN A 122 6.06 1.17 -9.61
CA ASN A 122 5.71 1.50 -8.25
C ASN A 122 5.41 2.99 -8.12
N ASP A 123 4.19 3.29 -7.68
CA ASP A 123 3.64 4.64 -7.79
C ASP A 123 4.29 5.64 -6.85
N THR A 124 4.74 5.22 -5.67
CA THR A 124 5.26 6.15 -4.66
C THR A 124 6.67 6.65 -4.96
N ILE A 125 7.43 5.94 -5.80
CA ILE A 125 8.80 6.35 -6.18
C ILE A 125 8.76 7.69 -6.94
N THR A 126 7.78 7.87 -7.82
CA THR A 126 7.64 9.07 -8.67
C THR A 126 7.51 10.36 -7.84
N PRO A 127 6.50 10.54 -6.95
CA PRO A 127 6.40 11.73 -6.13
C PRO A 127 7.55 11.86 -5.13
N LEU A 128 8.10 10.77 -4.58
CA LEU A 128 9.25 10.86 -3.67
C LEU A 128 10.51 11.37 -4.39
N ARG A 129 10.70 11.00 -5.65
CA ARG A 129 11.78 11.55 -6.48
C ARG A 129 11.54 13.03 -6.79
N ALA A 130 10.29 13.43 -7.06
CA ALA A 130 9.95 14.84 -7.27
C ALA A 130 10.15 15.70 -6.01
N LEU A 131 9.93 15.10 -4.83
CA LEU A 131 10.14 15.72 -3.51
C LEU A 131 11.61 15.71 -3.06
N ASP A 132 12.55 15.26 -3.90
CA ASP A 132 13.98 15.13 -3.55
C ASP A 132 14.22 14.27 -2.28
N ALA A 133 13.55 13.12 -2.22
CA ALA A 133 13.68 12.22 -1.09
C ALA A 133 15.07 11.58 -1.00
N ARG A 134 15.44 11.23 0.22
CA ARG A 134 16.62 10.43 0.57
C ARG A 134 16.20 9.30 1.52
N VAL A 135 16.97 8.23 1.52
CA VAL A 135 16.75 7.07 2.39
C VAL A 135 17.94 6.86 3.30
N THR A 136 17.67 6.50 4.56
CA THR A 136 18.71 6.14 5.52
C THR A 136 18.81 4.62 5.57
N LEU A 137 19.99 4.10 5.21
CA LEU A 137 20.33 2.69 5.24
C LEU A 137 21.26 2.43 6.42
N ARG A 138 20.89 1.47 7.25
CA ARG A 138 21.65 1.10 8.45
C ARG A 138 22.08 -0.35 8.38
N SER A 139 23.34 -0.62 8.70
CA SER A 139 23.86 -1.94 9.04
C SER A 139 24.35 -1.94 10.50
N ARG A 140 24.92 -3.05 10.97
CA ARG A 140 25.45 -3.15 12.34
C ARG A 140 26.58 -2.13 12.61
N ASP A 141 27.42 -1.89 11.62
CA ASP A 141 28.65 -1.10 11.77
C ASP A 141 28.59 0.27 11.07
N SER A 142 27.52 0.55 10.32
CA SER A 142 27.42 1.77 9.53
C SER A 142 25.99 2.28 9.37
N GLU A 143 25.87 3.59 9.19
CA GLU A 143 24.65 4.23 8.73
C GLU A 143 25.02 5.20 7.61
N ARG A 144 24.25 5.21 6.54
CA ARG A 144 24.45 6.12 5.42
C ARG A 144 23.14 6.62 4.85
N ILE A 145 23.16 7.85 4.38
CA ILE A 145 22.05 8.50 3.71
C ILE A 145 22.31 8.45 2.21
N VAL A 146 21.31 8.01 1.44
CA VAL A 146 21.39 7.88 -0.02
C VAL A 146 20.27 8.71 -0.65
N PRO A 147 20.59 9.69 -1.53
CA PRO A 147 19.58 10.36 -2.34
C PRO A 147 18.79 9.34 -3.17
N LEU A 148 17.47 9.49 -3.27
CA LEU A 148 16.64 8.55 -4.00
C LEU A 148 16.99 8.49 -5.50
N SER A 149 17.56 9.56 -6.05
CA SER A 149 18.13 9.63 -7.40
C SER A 149 19.27 8.63 -7.64
N GLU A 150 20.01 8.27 -6.59
CA GLU A 150 21.16 7.35 -6.62
C GLU A 150 20.82 5.96 -6.06
N PHE A 151 19.62 5.77 -5.52
CA PHE A 151 19.23 4.53 -4.85
C PHE A 151 19.04 3.34 -5.80
N TYR A 152 18.71 3.59 -7.06
CA TYR A 152 18.34 2.57 -8.05
C TYR A 152 19.48 2.28 -9.03
N LEU A 153 19.80 0.99 -9.18
CA LEU A 153 20.77 0.49 -10.16
C LEU A 153 20.10 -0.09 -11.43
N GLY A 154 18.77 -0.15 -11.44
CA GLY A 154 17.95 -0.68 -12.53
C GLY A 154 16.67 -1.32 -12.02
N VAL A 155 15.97 -2.03 -12.91
CA VAL A 155 14.72 -2.74 -12.59
C VAL A 155 14.97 -3.75 -11.46
N ARG A 156 14.26 -3.60 -10.35
CA ARG A 156 14.35 -4.45 -9.14
C ARG A 156 15.77 -4.54 -8.54
N LYS A 157 16.58 -3.50 -8.70
CA LYS A 157 17.94 -3.44 -8.16
C LYS A 157 18.18 -2.10 -7.46
N THR A 158 18.61 -2.17 -6.21
CA THR A 158 18.97 -1.02 -5.39
C THR A 158 20.45 -1.08 -4.99
N VAL A 159 20.96 0.02 -4.44
CA VAL A 159 22.31 0.08 -3.86
C VAL A 159 22.43 -0.54 -2.46
N MET A 160 21.33 -1.10 -1.93
CA MET A 160 21.34 -1.71 -0.59
C MET A 160 22.25 -2.92 -0.56
N ARG A 161 23.04 -3.02 0.51
CA ARG A 161 23.80 -4.23 0.80
C ARG A 161 22.91 -5.26 1.52
N PRO A 162 23.26 -6.55 1.48
CA PRO A 162 22.50 -7.61 2.14
C PRO A 162 22.40 -7.44 3.67
N ASP A 163 23.36 -6.73 4.28
CA ASP A 163 23.41 -6.45 5.72
C ASP A 163 22.68 -5.14 6.13
N GLU A 164 22.02 -4.47 5.19
CA GLU A 164 21.35 -3.18 5.42
C GLU A 164 19.83 -3.29 5.54
N ILE A 165 19.26 -2.46 6.41
CA ILE A 165 17.83 -2.14 6.49
C ILE A 165 17.63 -0.65 6.18
N LEU A 166 16.55 -0.32 5.45
CA LEU A 166 16.07 1.05 5.32
C LEU A 166 15.31 1.43 6.60
N VAL A 167 15.76 2.46 7.31
CA VAL A 167 15.20 2.89 8.60
C VAL A 167 14.45 4.23 8.54
N ASP A 168 14.67 5.03 7.50
CA ASP A 168 13.98 6.31 7.32
C ASP A 168 13.88 6.69 5.84
N ILE A 169 12.78 7.33 5.46
CA ILE A 169 12.59 8.04 4.20
C ILE A 169 12.35 9.50 4.54
N ALA A 170 13.26 10.37 4.11
CA ALA A 170 13.23 11.79 4.44
C ALA A 170 13.12 12.67 3.19
N PHE A 171 12.28 13.71 3.22
CA PHE A 171 12.16 14.69 2.14
C PHE A 171 11.65 16.04 2.66
N PRO A 172 12.02 17.17 2.02
CA PRO A 172 11.50 18.49 2.37
C PRO A 172 9.97 18.55 2.27
N ALA A 173 9.34 19.20 3.25
CA ALA A 173 7.94 19.55 3.21
C ALA A 173 7.67 20.60 2.13
N LEU A 174 6.53 20.48 1.43
CA LEU A 174 6.10 21.47 0.46
C LEU A 174 5.94 22.86 1.09
N MET A 175 6.54 23.86 0.46
CA MET A 175 6.46 25.26 0.85
C MET A 175 5.19 25.93 0.31
N LYS A 176 4.81 27.08 0.88
CA LYS A 176 3.60 27.82 0.48
C LYS A 176 3.60 28.29 -0.98
N ASN A 177 4.78 28.53 -1.55
CA ASN A 177 4.94 28.93 -2.95
C ASN A 177 5.16 27.72 -3.88
N GLN A 178 4.97 26.50 -3.38
CA GLN A 178 5.04 25.28 -4.17
C GLN A 178 3.65 24.71 -4.42
N SER A 179 3.47 24.12 -5.59
CA SER A 179 2.28 23.34 -5.93
C SER A 179 2.72 22.05 -6.59
N ALA A 180 2.13 20.94 -6.15
CA ALA A 180 2.49 19.63 -6.65
C ALA A 180 1.27 18.73 -6.84
N THR A 181 1.37 17.81 -7.78
CA THR A 181 0.31 16.84 -8.10
C THR A 181 0.92 15.55 -8.63
N PHE A 182 0.23 14.43 -8.39
CA PHE A 182 0.53 13.12 -8.95
C PHE A 182 -0.67 12.61 -9.75
N LEU A 183 -0.41 12.13 -10.96
CA LEU A 183 -1.41 11.51 -11.82
C LEU A 183 -0.98 10.12 -12.24
N LYS A 184 -1.94 9.19 -12.23
CA LYS A 184 -1.75 7.79 -12.62
C LYS A 184 -2.77 7.40 -13.68
N LEU A 185 -2.29 6.73 -14.71
CA LEU A 185 -3.11 5.99 -15.66
C LEU A 185 -2.91 4.50 -15.45
N GLY A 186 -4.00 3.80 -15.15
CA GLY A 186 -4.09 2.34 -15.12
C GLY A 186 -5.20 1.83 -16.04
N LEU A 187 -5.31 0.51 -16.20
CA LEU A 187 -6.38 -0.13 -16.99
C LEU A 187 -7.74 -0.15 -16.28
N ARG A 188 -7.76 0.15 -14.99
CA ARG A 188 -8.93 0.22 -14.10
C ARG A 188 -8.64 1.19 -12.95
N GLN A 189 -9.68 1.60 -12.23
CA GLN A 189 -9.58 2.63 -11.18
C GLN A 189 -8.85 2.17 -9.91
N ALA A 190 -8.90 0.87 -9.59
CA ALA A 190 -8.24 0.28 -8.42
C ALA A 190 -7.61 -1.06 -8.79
N GLN A 191 -6.64 -1.54 -7.99
CA GLN A 191 -5.85 -2.74 -8.31
C GLN A 191 -5.19 -2.67 -9.71
N ALA A 192 -4.80 -1.48 -10.16
CA ALA A 192 -4.15 -1.31 -11.47
C ALA A 192 -2.66 -1.04 -11.29
N ILE A 193 -1.83 -1.81 -12.00
CA ILE A 193 -0.43 -1.42 -12.20
C ILE A 193 -0.41 -0.25 -13.18
N SER A 194 0.42 0.76 -12.89
CA SER A 194 0.57 1.93 -13.73
C SER A 194 1.00 1.59 -15.16
N VAL A 195 0.26 2.16 -16.12
CA VAL A 195 0.65 2.27 -17.52
C VAL A 195 1.55 3.49 -17.68
N VAL A 196 1.17 4.60 -17.06
CA VAL A 196 1.98 5.82 -16.94
C VAL A 196 1.66 6.45 -15.60
N ASN A 197 2.65 6.98 -14.91
CA ASN A 197 2.42 7.94 -13.84
C ASN A 197 3.38 9.14 -13.97
N VAL A 198 2.91 10.30 -13.51
CA VAL A 198 3.64 11.58 -13.58
C VAL A 198 3.47 12.28 -12.23
N ALA A 199 4.57 12.74 -11.64
CA ALA A 199 4.53 13.71 -10.55
C ALA A 199 5.13 15.04 -11.02
N ILE A 200 4.46 16.13 -10.70
CA ILE A 200 4.87 17.48 -11.04
C ILE A 200 4.95 18.27 -9.73
N LEU A 201 6.08 18.93 -9.49
CA LEU A 201 6.29 19.88 -8.41
C LEU A 201 6.85 21.15 -9.01
N LEU A 202 6.15 22.26 -8.81
CA LEU A 202 6.57 23.59 -9.27
C LEU A 202 6.72 24.53 -8.08
N THR A 203 7.81 25.29 -8.08
CA THR A 203 8.03 26.42 -7.17
C THR A 203 7.78 27.72 -7.94
N PHE A 204 7.05 28.65 -7.34
CA PHE A 204 6.69 29.92 -7.96
C PHE A 204 7.42 31.11 -7.34
N ALA A 205 7.80 32.06 -8.20
CA ALA A 205 8.21 33.42 -7.86
C ALA A 205 7.22 34.41 -8.50
N GLY A 206 6.19 34.79 -7.74
CA GLY A 206 5.04 35.50 -8.32
C GLY A 206 4.21 34.57 -9.21
N ASN A 207 4.01 34.96 -10.47
CA ASN A 207 3.26 34.15 -11.45
C ASN A 207 4.14 33.21 -12.27
N SER A 208 5.46 33.38 -12.20
CA SER A 208 6.43 32.61 -12.97
C SER A 208 6.97 31.44 -12.16
N VAL A 209 7.26 30.33 -12.84
CA VAL A 209 7.91 29.17 -12.24
C VAL A 209 9.38 29.48 -12.01
N SER A 210 9.87 29.34 -10.78
CA SER A 210 11.28 29.53 -10.42
C SER A 210 12.06 28.23 -10.38
N ASP A 211 11.39 27.11 -10.15
CA ASP A 211 11.97 25.77 -10.13
C ASP A 211 10.91 24.73 -10.47
N ALA A 212 11.29 23.64 -11.14
CA ALA A 212 10.38 22.62 -11.65
C ALA A 212 10.99 21.23 -11.55
N ASN A 213 10.20 20.27 -11.07
CA ASN A 213 10.57 18.86 -11.02
C ASN A 213 9.41 18.03 -11.58
N ILE A 214 9.64 17.35 -12.71
CA ILE A 214 8.69 16.52 -13.43
C ILE A 214 9.26 15.13 -13.55
N THR A 215 8.70 14.18 -12.80
CA THR A 215 9.17 12.79 -12.77
C THR A 215 8.17 11.85 -13.42
N LEU A 216 8.70 10.81 -14.08
CA LEU A 216 7.95 9.86 -14.88
C LEU A 216 8.20 8.43 -14.41
N GLY A 217 7.12 7.67 -14.18
CA GLY A 217 7.17 6.25 -13.89
C GLY A 217 6.41 5.39 -14.90
N ALA A 218 6.71 4.10 -14.90
CA ALA A 218 6.22 3.07 -15.83
C ALA A 218 6.54 3.31 -17.32
N VAL A 219 7.43 4.26 -17.63
CA VAL A 219 7.81 4.66 -19.01
C VAL A 219 9.32 4.70 -19.25
N SER A 220 10.09 4.06 -18.37
CA SER A 220 11.55 3.89 -18.43
C SER A 220 11.97 2.76 -17.47
N PRO A 221 13.20 2.17 -17.57
CA PRO A 221 13.67 1.14 -16.64
C PRO A 221 13.81 1.58 -15.17
N THR A 222 13.83 2.88 -14.90
CA THR A 222 13.73 3.48 -13.57
C THR A 222 12.88 4.74 -13.66
N ILE A 223 12.50 5.33 -12.52
CA ILE A 223 11.89 6.66 -12.54
C ILE A 223 12.92 7.67 -13.06
N ILE A 224 12.50 8.56 -13.97
CA ILE A 224 13.34 9.57 -14.61
C ILE A 224 12.75 10.98 -14.43
N ASN A 225 13.59 11.98 -14.60
CA ASN A 225 13.20 13.39 -14.70
C ASN A 225 13.04 13.79 -16.17
N ALA A 226 12.10 14.69 -16.45
CA ALA A 226 11.93 15.31 -17.75
C ALA A 226 12.68 16.64 -17.83
N SER A 227 14.02 16.57 -17.73
CA SER A 227 14.87 17.76 -17.51
C SER A 227 14.74 18.86 -18.56
N ASP A 228 14.50 18.52 -19.83
CA ASP A 228 14.27 19.54 -20.87
C ASP A 228 12.96 20.30 -20.64
N ALA A 229 11.92 19.60 -20.16
CA ALA A 229 10.64 20.21 -19.80
C ALA A 229 10.75 21.05 -18.51
N GLU A 230 11.49 20.55 -17.52
CA GLU A 230 11.80 21.27 -16.28
C GLU A 230 12.51 22.60 -16.59
N ASN A 231 13.59 22.55 -17.39
CA ASN A 231 14.35 23.72 -17.79
C ASN A 231 13.52 24.72 -18.61
N TYR A 232 12.63 24.24 -19.48
CA TYR A 232 11.76 25.09 -20.27
C TYR A 232 10.75 25.88 -19.42
N LEU A 233 10.23 25.27 -18.34
CA LEU A 233 9.28 25.93 -17.44
C LEU A 233 9.90 27.06 -16.62
N VAL A 234 11.19 26.97 -16.27
CA VAL A 234 11.84 27.98 -15.42
C VAL A 234 11.81 29.34 -16.11
N GLY A 235 11.27 30.33 -15.39
CA GLY A 235 11.05 31.70 -15.87
C GLY A 235 9.72 31.92 -16.62
N GLN A 236 8.96 30.85 -16.91
CA GLN A 236 7.68 30.95 -17.63
C GLN A 236 6.49 31.12 -16.69
N GLU A 237 5.45 31.78 -17.17
CA GLU A 237 4.11 31.69 -16.58
C GLU A 237 3.36 30.48 -17.16
N LEU A 238 2.47 29.86 -16.38
CA LEU A 238 1.68 28.70 -16.81
C LEU A 238 0.51 29.09 -17.76
N ILE A 239 0.84 29.59 -18.94
CA ILE A 239 -0.11 29.82 -20.04
C ILE A 239 -0.25 28.56 -20.90
N ASP A 240 -1.32 28.47 -21.70
CA ASP A 240 -1.68 27.23 -22.38
C ASP A 240 -0.62 26.75 -23.37
N ASP A 241 0.03 27.68 -24.09
CA ASP A 241 1.14 27.34 -25.01
C ASP A 241 2.35 26.76 -24.28
N VAL A 242 2.70 27.33 -23.12
CA VAL A 242 3.78 26.81 -22.26
C VAL A 242 3.45 25.42 -21.73
N ILE A 243 2.19 25.20 -21.33
CA ILE A 243 1.72 23.89 -20.88
C ILE A 243 1.82 22.85 -21.99
N HIS A 244 1.38 23.19 -23.20
CA HIS A 244 1.44 22.28 -24.34
C HIS A 244 2.88 21.92 -24.72
N GLU A 245 3.79 22.91 -24.76
CA GLU A 245 5.19 22.66 -25.09
C GLU A 245 5.92 21.87 -24.00
N THR A 246 5.67 22.18 -22.72
CA THR A 246 6.19 21.40 -21.58
C THR A 246 5.74 19.94 -21.67
N ALA A 247 4.46 19.71 -21.97
CA ALA A 247 3.93 18.37 -22.14
C ALA A 247 4.58 17.62 -23.31
N ARG A 248 4.87 18.30 -24.43
CA ARG A 248 5.58 17.75 -25.58
C ARG A 248 7.01 17.35 -25.22
N LEU A 249 7.76 18.22 -24.53
CA LEU A 249 9.11 17.93 -24.04
C LEU A 249 9.11 16.76 -23.04
N THR A 250 8.11 16.70 -22.16
CA THR A 250 7.96 15.59 -21.20
C THR A 250 7.72 14.26 -21.89
N GLN A 251 6.97 14.25 -22.99
CA GLN A 251 6.79 13.06 -23.84
C GLN A 251 8.11 12.62 -24.50
N GLU A 252 9.00 13.54 -24.87
CA GLU A 252 10.31 13.23 -25.46
C GLU A 252 11.27 12.58 -24.46
N ALA A 253 11.16 12.91 -23.17
CA ALA A 253 11.94 12.27 -22.12
C ALA A 253 11.58 10.79 -21.89
N SER A 254 10.37 10.36 -22.25
CA SER A 254 9.91 8.98 -22.01
C SER A 254 10.49 7.96 -23.01
N CYS A 255 10.89 6.79 -22.50
CA CYS A 255 11.41 5.66 -23.30
C CYS A 255 10.69 4.34 -22.97
N PRO A 256 9.37 4.25 -23.21
CA PRO A 256 8.58 3.07 -22.86
C PRO A 256 8.79 1.91 -23.84
N ILE A 257 8.45 0.71 -23.37
CA ILE A 257 8.35 -0.51 -24.19
C ILE A 257 6.89 -0.85 -24.49
N ASP A 258 6.66 -1.66 -25.53
CA ASP A 258 5.39 -2.33 -25.76
C ASP A 258 5.22 -3.48 -24.76
N ASP A 259 4.02 -3.62 -24.20
CA ASP A 259 3.63 -4.80 -23.44
C ASP A 259 2.12 -5.07 -23.54
N ILE A 260 1.63 -6.08 -22.81
CA ILE A 260 0.21 -6.47 -22.77
C ILE A 260 -0.72 -5.35 -22.25
N ARG A 261 -0.19 -4.37 -21.53
CA ARG A 261 -0.99 -3.28 -20.93
C ARG A 261 -1.15 -2.12 -21.91
N ALA A 262 -0.11 -1.80 -22.68
CA ALA A 262 -0.15 -0.73 -23.67
C ALA A 262 1.06 -0.74 -24.61
N SER A 263 0.87 -0.19 -25.82
CA SER A 263 1.98 0.11 -26.72
C SER A 263 2.85 1.25 -26.21
N ALA A 264 4.12 1.26 -26.62
CA ALA A 264 5.07 2.33 -26.36
C ALA A 264 4.54 3.67 -26.88
N ALA A 265 3.97 3.69 -28.09
CA ALA A 265 3.39 4.90 -28.68
C ALA A 265 2.24 5.47 -27.83
N TYR A 266 1.34 4.62 -27.33
CA TYR A 266 0.26 5.04 -26.45
C TYR A 266 0.79 5.59 -25.13
N ARG A 267 1.79 4.92 -24.52
CA ARG A 267 2.43 5.39 -23.28
C ARG A 267 3.05 6.78 -23.46
N ARG A 268 3.79 7.02 -24.55
CA ARG A 268 4.37 8.33 -24.87
C ARG A 268 3.30 9.41 -24.98
N GLU A 269 2.20 9.12 -25.67
CA GLU A 269 1.10 10.08 -25.80
C GLU A 269 0.40 10.34 -24.45
N MET A 270 0.25 9.31 -23.62
CA MET A 270 -0.34 9.48 -22.28
C MET A 270 0.56 10.26 -21.32
N VAL A 271 1.89 10.19 -21.46
CA VAL A 271 2.80 11.10 -20.74
C VAL A 271 2.49 12.56 -21.08
N ARG A 272 2.33 12.90 -22.36
CA ARG A 272 1.94 14.26 -22.80
C ARG A 272 0.61 14.68 -22.17
N VAL A 273 -0.41 13.83 -22.28
CA VAL A 273 -1.77 14.12 -21.78
C VAL A 273 -1.80 14.31 -20.26
N LEU A 274 -1.18 13.41 -19.49
CA LEU A 274 -1.16 13.50 -18.03
C LEU A 274 -0.36 14.72 -17.55
N THR A 275 0.75 15.04 -18.22
CA THR A 275 1.54 16.24 -17.90
C THR A 275 0.72 17.51 -18.10
N ALA A 276 0.06 17.65 -19.25
CA ALA A 276 -0.81 18.81 -19.52
C ALA A 276 -1.93 18.92 -18.49
N ARG A 277 -2.60 17.81 -18.14
CA ARG A 277 -3.64 17.78 -17.09
C ARG A 277 -3.11 18.21 -15.73
N GLY A 278 -1.94 17.72 -15.33
CA GLY A 278 -1.32 18.09 -14.07
C GLY A 278 -0.95 19.57 -14.00
N LEU A 279 -0.37 20.11 -15.08
CA LEU A 279 -0.06 21.55 -15.18
C LEU A 279 -1.32 22.42 -15.16
N HIS A 280 -2.40 22.03 -15.85
CA HIS A 280 -3.69 22.72 -15.75
C HIS A 280 -4.28 22.64 -14.34
N ALA A 281 -4.18 21.50 -13.66
CA ALA A 281 -4.64 21.37 -12.28
C ALA A 281 -3.86 22.28 -11.32
N ILE A 282 -2.54 22.43 -11.52
CA ILE A 282 -1.71 23.38 -10.76
C ILE A 282 -2.13 24.82 -11.06
N LYS A 283 -2.23 25.20 -12.34
CA LYS A 283 -2.66 26.53 -12.81
C LYS A 283 -4.00 26.95 -12.22
N ASN A 284 -4.96 26.03 -12.17
CA ASN A 284 -6.33 26.31 -11.72
C ASN A 284 -6.54 26.10 -10.21
N HIS A 285 -5.48 25.78 -9.45
CA HIS A 285 -5.55 25.44 -8.02
C HIS A 285 -6.51 24.26 -7.71
N GLN A 286 -6.58 23.29 -8.61
CA GLN A 286 -7.49 22.15 -8.57
C GLN A 286 -6.80 20.83 -8.21
N VAL A 287 -5.54 20.84 -7.76
CA VAL A 287 -4.76 19.62 -7.50
C VAL A 287 -5.44 18.65 -6.52
N LYS A 288 -6.31 19.14 -5.62
CA LYS A 288 -7.01 18.33 -4.60
C LYS A 288 -8.38 17.80 -5.01
N SER A 289 -8.89 18.11 -6.20
CA SER A 289 -10.31 17.90 -6.55
C SER A 289 -10.77 16.43 -6.57
N GLU A 290 -9.88 15.50 -6.90
CA GLU A 290 -10.20 14.07 -7.07
C GLU A 290 -9.86 13.21 -5.83
N PHE A 291 -9.27 13.80 -4.79
CA PHE A 291 -8.91 13.07 -3.57
C PHE A 291 -10.05 13.12 -2.54
N PRO A 292 -10.48 11.99 -1.98
CA PRO A 292 -11.59 11.98 -1.03
C PRO A 292 -11.21 12.71 0.27
N GLU A 293 -12.15 13.47 0.82
CA GLU A 293 -11.94 14.16 2.10
C GLU A 293 -11.75 13.16 3.25
N ASN A 294 -12.57 12.12 3.26
CA ASN A 294 -12.56 11.02 4.22
C ASN A 294 -12.33 9.69 3.47
N PRO A 295 -11.06 9.34 3.16
CA PRO A 295 -10.74 8.11 2.43
C PRO A 295 -11.12 6.86 3.24
N ILE A 296 -11.73 5.87 2.57
CA ILE A 296 -11.99 4.56 3.17
C ILE A 296 -10.70 3.72 3.22
N LEU A 297 -10.34 3.26 4.41
CA LEU A 297 -9.10 2.55 4.71
C LEU A 297 -9.31 1.04 4.95
N LEU A 298 -10.52 0.64 5.35
CA LEU A 298 -10.87 -0.67 5.90
C LEU A 298 -10.08 -1.00 7.17
N ARG A 299 -10.19 -0.12 8.17
CA ARG A 299 -9.51 -0.23 9.47
C ARG A 299 -10.44 0.14 10.62
N ASN A 300 -10.42 -0.67 11.67
CA ASN A 300 -11.00 -0.32 12.96
C ASN A 300 -9.92 0.34 13.84
N GLN A 301 -10.01 1.67 14.02
CA GLN A 301 -9.01 2.43 14.77
C GLN A 301 -8.98 2.08 16.27
N GLU A 302 -10.11 1.68 16.85
CA GLU A 302 -10.20 1.33 18.27
C GLU A 302 -9.46 0.02 18.59
N ILE A 303 -9.56 -0.97 17.70
CA ILE A 303 -8.86 -2.26 17.84
C ILE A 303 -7.39 -2.07 17.54
N LYS A 304 -7.04 -1.38 16.45
CA LYS A 304 -5.65 -1.14 16.07
C LYS A 304 -4.85 -0.42 17.16
N GLY A 305 -5.45 0.54 17.85
CA GLY A 305 -4.81 1.29 18.93
C GLY A 305 -4.54 0.50 20.22
N LYS A 306 -5.20 -0.65 20.40
CA LYS A 306 -5.08 -1.50 21.59
C LYS A 306 -4.01 -2.59 21.47
N ILE A 307 -3.49 -2.85 20.27
CA ILE A 307 -2.55 -3.95 20.03
C ILE A 307 -1.14 -3.51 20.38
N GLU A 308 -0.57 -4.12 21.42
CA GLU A 308 0.80 -3.87 21.85
C GLU A 308 1.80 -4.38 20.78
N LYS A 309 2.38 -3.44 20.03
CA LYS A 309 3.45 -3.73 19.07
C LYS A 309 4.63 -4.42 19.75
N SER A 310 4.98 -3.98 20.97
CA SER A 310 6.11 -4.45 21.78
C SER A 310 5.96 -5.85 22.39
N ALA A 311 4.88 -6.59 22.13
CA ALA A 311 4.60 -7.86 22.81
C ALA A 311 5.39 -9.08 22.29
N VAL A 312 6.34 -8.92 21.35
CA VAL A 312 7.35 -9.96 21.07
C VAL A 312 8.53 -9.77 22.01
N ASN A 313 8.61 -10.58 23.06
CA ASN A 313 9.80 -10.61 23.91
C ASN A 313 10.98 -11.21 23.14
N LYS A 314 12.23 -10.81 23.46
CA LYS A 314 13.46 -11.39 22.83
C LYS A 314 13.52 -12.93 22.87
N GLN A 315 12.79 -13.57 23.78
CA GLN A 315 12.67 -15.04 23.90
C GLN A 315 11.80 -15.70 22.81
N GLN A 316 11.09 -14.93 21.97
CA GLN A 316 10.22 -15.42 20.89
C GLN A 316 10.86 -15.31 19.49
N VAL A 317 12.15 -14.99 19.41
CA VAL A 317 12.94 -15.01 18.17
C VAL A 317 13.19 -16.47 17.75
N GLY A 318 12.75 -16.87 16.55
CA GLY A 318 12.85 -18.25 16.06
C GLY A 318 11.74 -19.16 16.58
N LEU A 319 10.49 -18.82 16.27
CA LEU A 319 9.29 -19.47 16.83
C LEU A 319 9.21 -20.96 16.47
N THR A 320 8.95 -21.81 17.48
CA THR A 320 8.53 -23.21 17.27
C THR A 320 7.01 -23.37 17.20
N THR A 321 6.26 -22.43 17.78
CA THR A 321 4.80 -22.49 17.90
C THR A 321 4.17 -21.12 17.60
N ILE A 322 3.14 -21.10 16.76
CA ILE A 322 2.33 -19.92 16.47
C ILE A 322 1.12 -19.92 17.42
N ASN A 323 1.20 -19.12 18.49
CA ASN A 323 0.07 -18.84 19.38
C ASN A 323 -0.70 -17.61 18.88
N THR A 324 -2.00 -17.71 18.63
CA THR A 324 -2.82 -16.62 18.06
C THR A 324 -4.25 -16.69 18.59
N THR A 325 -4.99 -15.58 18.52
CA THR A 325 -6.45 -15.57 18.74
C THR A 325 -7.15 -15.51 17.40
N ILE A 326 -8.05 -16.46 17.12
CA ILE A 326 -8.88 -16.48 15.92
C ILE A 326 -10.35 -16.57 16.33
N ASN A 327 -11.18 -15.61 15.91
CA ASN A 327 -12.60 -15.52 16.23
C ASN A 327 -12.84 -15.61 17.76
N GLY A 328 -12.03 -14.89 18.54
CA GLY A 328 -12.09 -14.88 20.02
C GLY A 328 -11.58 -16.15 20.72
N LYS A 329 -11.10 -17.16 19.97
CA LYS A 329 -10.57 -18.42 20.53
C LYS A 329 -9.06 -18.50 20.38
N ILE A 330 -8.38 -19.09 21.37
CA ILE A 330 -6.93 -19.29 21.34
C ILE A 330 -6.60 -20.52 20.51
N PHE A 331 -5.67 -20.37 19.55
CA PHE A 331 -5.09 -21.44 18.76
C PHE A 331 -3.57 -21.51 18.96
N ASN A 332 -3.02 -22.72 18.92
CA ASN A 332 -1.57 -22.98 19.02
C ASN A 332 -1.17 -23.94 17.90
N PHE A 333 -0.32 -23.50 16.97
CA PHE A 333 0.12 -24.31 15.83
C PHE A 333 1.61 -24.65 15.93
N ASN A 334 1.96 -25.92 15.86
CA ASN A 334 3.35 -26.39 15.77
C ASN A 334 3.81 -26.63 14.32
N THR A 335 2.91 -26.37 13.36
CA THR A 335 3.04 -26.61 11.92
C THR A 335 2.63 -25.35 11.15
N GLY A 336 2.90 -25.31 9.84
CA GLY A 336 2.48 -24.21 8.97
C GLY A 336 3.37 -22.96 9.01
N HIS A 337 4.58 -23.05 9.55
CA HIS A 337 5.52 -21.92 9.61
C HIS A 337 5.99 -21.44 8.23
N ASP A 338 5.92 -22.31 7.23
CA ASP A 338 6.28 -22.07 5.83
C ASP A 338 5.06 -21.73 4.95
N LYS A 339 3.88 -21.57 5.56
CA LYS A 339 2.61 -21.29 4.88
C LYS A 339 2.27 -19.80 4.83
N THR A 340 1.30 -19.47 3.99
CA THR A 340 0.58 -18.20 4.09
C THR A 340 -0.45 -18.27 5.24
N LEU A 341 -0.91 -17.11 5.72
CA LEU A 341 -1.96 -17.03 6.73
C LEU A 341 -3.26 -17.67 6.22
N LEU A 342 -3.53 -17.55 4.92
CA LEU A 342 -4.66 -18.22 4.29
C LEU A 342 -4.61 -19.73 4.50
N ASP A 343 -3.48 -20.36 4.20
CA ASP A 343 -3.34 -21.82 4.31
C ASP A 343 -3.31 -22.27 5.77
N LEU A 344 -2.73 -21.47 6.68
CA LEU A 344 -2.81 -21.73 8.13
C LEU A 344 -4.27 -21.78 8.61
N LEU A 345 -5.08 -20.78 8.24
CA LEU A 345 -6.49 -20.71 8.63
C LEU A 345 -7.30 -21.88 8.07
N ARG A 346 -7.04 -22.26 6.82
CA ARG A 346 -7.82 -23.30 6.14
C ARG A 346 -7.40 -24.71 6.55
N ASP A 347 -6.11 -24.99 6.50
CA ASP A 347 -5.58 -26.36 6.63
C ASP A 347 -5.31 -26.75 8.07
N GLU A 348 -4.84 -25.80 8.90
CA GLU A 348 -4.47 -26.08 10.29
C GLU A 348 -5.60 -25.72 11.25
N ALA A 349 -6.26 -24.57 11.06
CA ALA A 349 -7.36 -24.14 11.93
C ALA A 349 -8.73 -24.71 11.52
N GLY A 350 -8.86 -25.26 10.30
CA GLY A 350 -10.12 -25.80 9.77
C GLY A 350 -11.18 -24.75 9.42
N LEU A 351 -10.80 -23.46 9.37
CA LEU A 351 -11.67 -22.33 9.06
C LEU A 351 -11.66 -22.06 7.54
N ILE A 352 -12.43 -22.89 6.83
CA ILE A 352 -12.41 -22.96 5.36
C ILE A 352 -13.26 -21.89 4.65
N GLY A 353 -13.94 -21.02 5.39
CA GLY A 353 -14.78 -19.93 4.89
C GLY A 353 -13.97 -18.91 4.10
N THR A 354 -12.78 -18.56 4.58
CA THR A 354 -11.80 -17.78 3.83
C THR A 354 -11.31 -18.57 2.61
N LYS A 355 -11.38 -17.97 1.41
CA LYS A 355 -11.13 -18.69 0.14
C LYS A 355 -9.85 -18.27 -0.54
N GLU A 356 -9.15 -19.26 -1.10
CA GLU A 356 -8.11 -19.04 -2.09
C GLU A 356 -8.75 -18.75 -3.44
N GLY A 357 -8.69 -17.48 -3.89
CA GLY A 357 -9.23 -17.10 -5.20
C GLY A 357 -8.15 -17.04 -6.26
N CYS A 358 -7.36 -15.96 -6.24
CA CYS A 358 -6.26 -15.76 -7.18
C CYS A 358 -4.90 -16.19 -6.64
N GLY A 359 -4.71 -16.22 -5.31
CA GLY A 359 -3.39 -16.39 -4.68
C GLY A 359 -2.48 -15.14 -4.76
N GLU A 360 -2.95 -14.07 -5.40
CA GLU A 360 -2.08 -12.94 -5.79
C GLU A 360 -2.42 -11.61 -5.10
N GLY A 361 -3.31 -11.61 -4.11
CA GLY A 361 -3.80 -10.39 -3.44
C GLY A 361 -4.72 -9.49 -4.29
N GLU A 362 -5.20 -10.01 -5.43
CA GLU A 362 -5.99 -9.23 -6.39
C GLU A 362 -7.51 -9.33 -6.15
N CYS A 363 -8.02 -10.53 -5.87
CA CYS A 363 -9.46 -10.80 -5.91
C CYS A 363 -10.20 -10.65 -4.57
N GLY A 364 -9.48 -10.52 -3.45
CA GLY A 364 -10.09 -10.31 -2.14
C GLY A 364 -10.90 -11.46 -1.55
N ALA A 365 -10.94 -12.63 -2.18
CA ALA A 365 -11.68 -13.79 -1.63
C ALA A 365 -11.10 -14.29 -0.29
N CYS A 366 -9.83 -13.97 -0.03
CA CYS A 366 -9.10 -14.32 1.18
C CYS A 366 -9.08 -13.21 2.25
N THR A 367 -9.91 -12.16 2.11
CA THR A 367 -9.94 -11.06 3.08
C THR A 367 -10.28 -11.56 4.47
N VAL A 368 -9.46 -11.19 5.45
CA VAL A 368 -9.68 -11.39 6.89
C VAL A 368 -9.38 -10.09 7.61
N HIS A 369 -9.83 -9.93 8.85
CA HIS A 369 -9.35 -8.84 9.70
C HIS A 369 -8.15 -9.36 10.51
N LEU A 370 -7.01 -8.73 10.35
CA LEU A 370 -5.80 -8.98 11.12
C LEU A 370 -5.51 -7.73 11.92
N ASP A 371 -5.51 -7.84 13.24
CA ASP A 371 -5.17 -6.75 14.15
C ASP A 371 -6.03 -5.48 13.91
N GLY A 372 -7.33 -5.69 13.62
CA GLY A 372 -8.29 -4.62 13.32
C GLY A 372 -8.20 -4.02 11.92
N GLU A 373 -7.45 -4.60 10.99
CA GLU A 373 -7.35 -4.15 9.59
C GLU A 373 -7.75 -5.24 8.60
N ALA A 374 -8.48 -4.90 7.55
CA ALA A 374 -8.73 -5.84 6.47
C ALA A 374 -7.45 -6.09 5.66
N VAL A 375 -7.05 -7.35 5.51
CA VAL A 375 -5.83 -7.74 4.78
C VAL A 375 -6.09 -8.92 3.85
N MET A 376 -5.23 -9.07 2.84
CA MET A 376 -5.23 -10.25 1.97
C MET A 376 -4.40 -11.36 2.61
N SER A 377 -5.05 -12.34 3.26
CA SER A 377 -4.35 -13.40 4.01
C SER A 377 -3.40 -14.26 3.15
N CYS A 378 -3.64 -14.38 1.83
CA CYS A 378 -2.71 -15.07 0.93
C CYS A 378 -1.33 -14.39 0.82
N LEU A 379 -1.20 -13.12 1.18
CA LEU A 379 0.07 -12.38 1.13
C LEU A 379 0.72 -12.20 2.49
N VAL A 380 0.18 -12.81 3.54
CA VAL A 380 0.70 -12.69 4.91
C VAL A 380 1.40 -14.00 5.28
N PRO A 381 2.68 -13.99 5.71
CA PRO A 381 3.30 -15.17 6.30
C PRO A 381 2.51 -15.68 7.51
N ALA A 382 2.24 -16.99 7.58
CA ALA A 382 1.54 -17.59 8.71
C ALA A 382 2.19 -17.26 10.09
N PRO A 383 3.52 -17.24 10.25
CA PRO A 383 4.15 -16.86 11.51
C PRO A 383 3.79 -15.45 12.02
N ARG A 384 3.34 -14.53 11.14
CA ARG A 384 2.83 -13.22 11.56
C ARG A 384 1.56 -13.30 12.41
N ALA A 385 0.83 -14.42 12.37
CA ALA A 385 -0.30 -14.64 13.28
C ALA A 385 0.14 -14.73 14.73
N HIS A 386 1.43 -14.95 15.04
CA HIS A 386 1.86 -15.06 16.41
C HIS A 386 1.56 -13.80 17.23
N GLY A 387 0.76 -13.96 18.28
CA GLY A 387 0.26 -12.90 19.15
C GLY A 387 -0.71 -11.94 18.49
N ALA A 388 -1.26 -12.29 17.32
CA ALA A 388 -2.23 -11.48 16.59
C ALA A 388 -3.67 -11.83 16.99
N GLU A 389 -4.57 -10.91 16.69
CA GLU A 389 -6.01 -11.12 16.72
C GLU A 389 -6.55 -11.18 15.30
N ILE A 390 -7.24 -12.28 14.97
CA ILE A 390 -7.74 -12.56 13.63
C ILE A 390 -9.24 -12.80 13.67
N THR A 391 -9.98 -12.11 12.81
CA THR A 391 -11.39 -12.39 12.55
C THR A 391 -11.54 -12.91 11.12
N THR A 392 -12.15 -14.08 10.98
CA THR A 392 -12.55 -14.68 9.70
C THR A 392 -14.06 -14.50 9.49
N VAL A 393 -14.56 -14.88 8.30
CA VAL A 393 -16.01 -14.78 7.99
C VAL A 393 -16.87 -15.59 8.97
N GLU A 394 -16.35 -16.70 9.48
CA GLU A 394 -17.00 -17.53 10.50
C GLU A 394 -17.10 -16.84 11.86
N GLY A 395 -16.24 -15.85 12.12
CA GLY A 395 -16.21 -15.10 13.38
C GLY A 395 -17.17 -13.92 13.43
N LEU A 396 -17.81 -13.55 12.31
CA LEU A 396 -18.76 -12.43 12.28
C LEU A 396 -20.13 -12.78 12.88
N ALA A 397 -20.52 -14.05 12.82
CA ALA A 397 -21.76 -14.53 13.42
C ALA A 397 -21.49 -15.00 14.85
N ASP A 398 -22.45 -14.76 15.74
CA ASP A 398 -22.54 -15.54 16.96
C ASP A 398 -23.34 -16.84 16.69
N SER A 399 -23.42 -17.75 17.66
CA SER A 399 -24.06 -19.06 17.45
C SER A 399 -25.57 -18.99 17.17
N GLU A 400 -26.22 -17.84 17.36
CA GLU A 400 -27.68 -17.70 17.27
C GLU A 400 -28.15 -16.62 16.26
N LYS A 401 -27.28 -15.66 15.92
CA LYS A 401 -27.58 -14.49 15.07
C LYS A 401 -26.47 -14.27 14.05
N LEU A 402 -26.89 -14.07 12.80
CA LEU A 402 -25.98 -13.70 11.71
C LEU A 402 -25.58 -12.23 11.86
N HIS A 403 -24.40 -11.90 11.35
CA HIS A 403 -24.01 -10.50 11.23
C HIS A 403 -24.98 -9.77 10.28
N PRO A 404 -25.35 -8.49 10.53
CA PRO A 404 -26.29 -7.74 9.67
C PRO A 404 -25.89 -7.75 8.18
N VAL A 405 -24.58 -7.70 7.90
CA VAL A 405 -24.04 -7.84 6.53
C VAL A 405 -24.34 -9.22 5.95
N GLN A 406 -24.19 -10.30 6.71
CA GLN A 406 -24.49 -11.66 6.24
C GLN A 406 -25.99 -11.82 5.93
N GLU A 407 -26.87 -11.33 6.82
CA GLU A 407 -28.33 -11.34 6.61
C GLU A 407 -28.72 -10.56 5.36
N ALA A 408 -28.23 -9.33 5.21
CA ALA A 408 -28.54 -8.49 4.05
C ALA A 408 -28.06 -9.11 2.73
N PHE A 409 -26.92 -9.82 2.73
CA PHE A 409 -26.45 -10.53 1.54
C PHE A 409 -27.36 -11.68 1.13
N ILE A 410 -27.94 -12.40 2.10
CA ILE A 410 -28.93 -13.46 1.85
C ILE A 410 -30.21 -12.84 1.28
N ASP A 411 -30.76 -11.83 1.97
CA ASP A 411 -32.04 -11.21 1.62
C ASP A 411 -32.01 -10.54 0.24
N GLN A 412 -30.90 -9.89 -0.12
CA GLN A 412 -30.75 -9.25 -1.43
C GLN A 412 -30.36 -10.21 -2.54
N GLY A 413 -30.10 -11.49 -2.24
CA GLY A 413 -29.57 -12.45 -3.20
C GLY A 413 -28.19 -12.03 -3.72
N ALA A 414 -27.38 -11.40 -2.88
CA ALA A 414 -26.01 -10.98 -3.20
C ALA A 414 -25.02 -12.18 -3.25
N VAL A 415 -25.52 -13.40 -3.04
CA VAL A 415 -24.78 -14.66 -3.05
C VAL A 415 -25.12 -15.44 -4.33
N GLN A 416 -24.37 -15.17 -5.42
CA GLN A 416 -24.52 -15.88 -6.70
C GLN A 416 -23.86 -17.28 -6.65
N CYS A 417 -22.63 -17.45 -7.16
CA CYS A 417 -21.87 -18.69 -6.97
C CYS A 417 -21.29 -18.81 -5.54
N GLY A 418 -21.32 -17.72 -4.76
CA GLY A 418 -20.89 -17.69 -3.36
C GLY A 418 -19.38 -17.69 -3.11
N TYR A 419 -18.54 -17.92 -4.12
CA TYR A 419 -17.09 -18.12 -3.89
C TYR A 419 -16.37 -16.88 -3.33
N CYS A 420 -16.65 -15.71 -3.89
CA CYS A 420 -16.04 -14.44 -3.45
C CYS A 420 -16.77 -13.81 -2.26
N THR A 421 -17.97 -14.31 -1.93
CA THR A 421 -18.87 -13.72 -0.93
C THR A 421 -18.20 -13.50 0.44
N PRO A 422 -17.43 -14.45 0.99
CA PRO A 422 -16.71 -14.23 2.25
C PRO A 422 -15.85 -12.96 2.24
N GLY A 423 -15.09 -12.74 1.17
CA GLY A 423 -14.25 -11.56 1.03
C GLY A 423 -15.04 -10.25 1.00
N PHE A 424 -16.17 -10.21 0.31
CA PHE A 424 -17.05 -9.04 0.27
C PHE A 424 -17.68 -8.76 1.63
N ILE A 425 -18.12 -9.80 2.34
CA ILE A 425 -18.70 -9.68 3.69
C ILE A 425 -17.65 -9.12 4.65
N MET A 426 -16.42 -9.62 4.63
CA MET A 426 -15.35 -9.13 5.49
C MET A 426 -14.98 -7.66 5.21
N SER A 427 -14.90 -7.26 3.93
CA SER A 427 -14.68 -5.85 3.57
C SER A 427 -15.85 -4.95 3.96
N ALA A 428 -17.09 -5.46 3.88
CA ALA A 428 -18.28 -4.71 4.25
C ALA A 428 -18.43 -4.55 5.77
N ALA A 429 -18.15 -5.59 6.55
CA ALA A 429 -18.24 -5.53 8.02
C ALA A 429 -17.34 -4.43 8.58
N ILE A 430 -16.04 -4.43 8.21
CA ILE A 430 -15.11 -3.40 8.68
C ILE A 430 -15.40 -2.01 8.09
N LEU A 431 -15.99 -1.92 6.90
CA LEU A 431 -16.46 -0.64 6.37
C LEU A 431 -17.53 -0.04 7.28
N LEU A 432 -18.47 -0.84 7.77
CA LEU A 432 -19.53 -0.36 8.66
C LEU A 432 -18.99 0.00 10.04
N GLU A 433 -17.97 -0.69 10.53
CA GLU A 433 -17.23 -0.28 11.73
C GLU A 433 -16.49 1.06 11.55
N GLU A 434 -15.81 1.25 10.41
CA GLU A 434 -15.07 2.49 10.10
C GLU A 434 -16.01 3.67 9.81
N LYS A 435 -17.11 3.40 9.10
CA LYS A 435 -18.08 4.39 8.63
C LYS A 435 -19.49 3.77 8.66
N PRO A 436 -20.24 3.91 9.78
CA PRO A 436 -21.56 3.29 9.96
C PRO A 436 -22.61 3.68 8.91
N GLN A 437 -22.48 4.87 8.32
CA GLN A 437 -23.37 5.35 7.25
C GLN A 437 -22.54 5.69 6.00
N PRO A 438 -22.05 4.67 5.26
CA PRO A 438 -21.27 4.90 4.06
C PRO A 438 -22.19 5.33 2.91
N SER A 439 -21.71 6.24 2.06
CA SER A 439 -22.34 6.48 0.76
C SER A 439 -22.11 5.29 -0.18
N ARG A 440 -22.88 5.19 -1.26
CA ARG A 440 -22.64 4.16 -2.29
C ARG A 440 -21.24 4.25 -2.89
N GLU A 441 -20.62 5.43 -2.91
CA GLU A 441 -19.25 5.58 -3.41
C GLU A 441 -18.22 5.04 -2.43
N ASP A 442 -18.43 5.25 -1.12
CA ASP A 442 -17.63 4.61 -0.07
C ASP A 442 -17.71 3.08 -0.16
N ILE A 443 -18.94 2.55 -0.36
CA ILE A 443 -19.16 1.11 -0.53
C ILE A 443 -18.42 0.58 -1.77
N ARG A 444 -18.51 1.28 -2.91
CA ARG A 444 -17.76 0.89 -4.12
C ARG A 444 -16.26 0.87 -3.86
N HIS A 445 -15.74 1.90 -3.18
CA HIS A 445 -14.32 1.99 -2.88
C HIS A 445 -13.85 0.88 -1.95
N ALA A 446 -14.59 0.61 -0.88
CA ALA A 446 -14.33 -0.46 0.08
C ALA A 446 -14.16 -1.83 -0.60
N ILE A 447 -15.02 -2.14 -1.58
CA ILE A 447 -15.02 -3.43 -2.25
C ILE A 447 -14.16 -3.47 -3.53
N THR A 448 -13.37 -2.43 -3.82
CA THR A 448 -12.46 -2.41 -5.00
C THR A 448 -11.44 -3.54 -5.00
N GLY A 449 -11.08 -4.06 -3.83
CA GLY A 449 -10.20 -5.21 -3.66
C GLY A 449 -10.90 -6.56 -3.80
N ASN A 450 -12.21 -6.59 -4.04
CA ASN A 450 -13.00 -7.81 -4.13
C ASN A 450 -13.53 -8.00 -5.55
N LEU A 451 -13.15 -9.09 -6.21
CA LEU A 451 -13.55 -9.38 -7.59
C LEU A 451 -14.59 -10.52 -7.64
N CYS A 452 -15.75 -10.22 -8.21
CA CYS A 452 -16.82 -11.19 -8.45
C CYS A 452 -16.84 -11.64 -9.91
N ARG A 453 -16.55 -12.92 -10.16
CA ARG A 453 -16.63 -13.51 -11.51
C ARG A 453 -18.05 -13.50 -12.09
N CYS A 454 -19.07 -13.60 -11.23
CA CYS A 454 -20.48 -13.62 -11.64
C CYS A 454 -21.08 -12.21 -11.82
N THR A 455 -20.30 -11.16 -11.56
CA THR A 455 -20.64 -9.74 -11.79
C THR A 455 -21.86 -9.20 -11.01
N GLY A 456 -22.24 -9.83 -9.89
CA GLY A 456 -23.39 -9.45 -9.05
C GLY A 456 -23.25 -8.15 -8.21
N TYR A 457 -22.37 -7.22 -8.60
CA TYR A 457 -21.98 -6.07 -7.77
C TYR A 457 -23.14 -5.18 -7.32
N TYR A 458 -24.18 -5.00 -8.13
CA TYR A 458 -25.33 -4.17 -7.74
C TYR A 458 -26.00 -4.69 -6.46
N LYS A 459 -26.25 -6.00 -6.40
CA LYS A 459 -26.86 -6.64 -5.22
C LYS A 459 -25.94 -6.63 -4.01
N ILE A 460 -24.63 -6.75 -4.24
CA ILE A 460 -23.63 -6.62 -3.18
C ILE A 460 -23.68 -5.20 -2.58
N ILE A 461 -23.69 -4.15 -3.42
CA ILE A 461 -23.75 -2.77 -2.95
C ILE A 461 -25.07 -2.50 -2.22
N ASP A 462 -26.19 -2.98 -2.77
CA ASP A 462 -27.51 -2.82 -2.15
C ASP A 462 -27.58 -3.53 -0.78
N ALA A 463 -26.99 -4.71 -0.64
CA ALA A 463 -26.91 -5.44 0.62
C ALA A 463 -26.11 -4.68 1.68
N ILE A 464 -24.96 -4.12 1.31
CA ILE A 464 -24.13 -3.34 2.23
C ILE A 464 -24.86 -2.06 2.69
N GLU A 465 -25.54 -1.38 1.76
CA GLU A 465 -26.34 -0.19 2.08
C GLU A 465 -27.55 -0.51 2.99
N ILE A 466 -28.14 -1.70 2.86
CA ILE A 466 -29.22 -2.14 3.76
C ILE A 466 -28.66 -2.49 5.13
N ALA A 467 -27.55 -3.22 5.20
CA ALA A 467 -26.89 -3.57 6.46
C ALA A 467 -26.53 -2.32 7.28
N SER A 468 -26.07 -1.24 6.61
CA SER A 468 -25.74 0.04 7.27
C SER A 468 -26.93 0.76 7.89
N LYS A 469 -28.17 0.38 7.54
CA LYS A 469 -29.41 0.95 8.09
C LYS A 469 -29.94 0.13 9.27
N SER A 470 -29.58 -1.15 9.35
CA SER A 470 -30.04 -2.06 10.40
C SER A 470 -29.39 -1.79 11.75
N GLU A 471 -28.14 -1.32 11.80
CA GLU A 471 -27.46 -0.95 13.07
C GLU A 471 -28.12 0.24 13.77
N VAL A 472 -28.83 1.11 13.06
CA VAL A 472 -29.54 2.26 13.64
C VAL A 472 -30.77 1.83 14.45
N ALA A 473 -31.25 0.58 14.29
CA ALA A 473 -32.41 0.07 15.01
C ALA A 473 -32.09 -0.55 16.39
N ASP A 474 -30.86 -1.01 16.62
CA ASP A 474 -30.44 -1.75 17.82
C ASP A 474 -29.56 -0.92 18.78
N GLY A 475 -29.51 0.41 18.60
CA GLY A 475 -28.70 1.32 19.43
C GLY A 475 -29.03 1.26 20.93
N GLN A 476 -28.25 0.48 21.69
CA GLN A 476 -27.96 0.74 23.09
C GLN A 476 -26.47 1.08 23.22
N VAL A 477 -26.25 2.34 23.61
CA VAL A 477 -24.99 2.98 24.01
C VAL A 477 -24.36 2.29 25.21
#